data_AF-A0AAE4APH6-F1
#
_entry.id   AF-A0AAE4APH6-F1
#
_cell.length_a   1.000
_cell.length_b   1.000
_cell.length_c   1.000
_cell.angle_alpha   90.00
_cell.angle_beta   90.00
_cell.angle_gamma   90.00
#
_symmetry.space_group_name_H-M   'P 1'
#
loop_
_entity.id
_entity.type
_entity.pdbx_description
1 polymer ?
#
loop_
_entity_poly.entity_id
_entity_poly.type
_entity_poly.pdbx_seq_one_letter_code
_entity_poly.pdbx_strand_id
1 'polypeptide(L)'
;MAGADRLQAGGGGLTSHEVLRDTVNKVGTKVVADELKLSPAMIYKWCQPSWGELSSGERNPLDRILALCEAACSDKPVKWLCEQRNGVFVRNVALEFDGEPAASHLRATQRIVKEFSELLGTLAESYSEEQGVSPGSAACIRRDWEDVKRAAERLVRACERGDFSGERAGGNGRRGDV
;
A
#
# COMPACT_ATOMS: atom_id res chain seq x y z
N MET A 1 -26.97 -5.45 -20.97
CA MET A 1 -26.21 -6.35 -20.08
C MET A 1 -24.74 -6.29 -20.45
N ALA A 2 -24.04 -5.26 -19.98
CA ALA A 2 -22.66 -4.99 -20.33
C ALA A 2 -21.79 -5.01 -19.07
N GLY A 3 -20.79 -5.89 -19.10
CA GLY A 3 -19.47 -5.76 -18.46
C GLY A 3 -19.42 -5.30 -17.01
N ALA A 4 -19.50 -6.26 -16.09
CA ALA A 4 -19.01 -6.11 -14.71
C ALA A 4 -17.65 -6.82 -14.52
N ASP A 5 -16.79 -6.83 -15.54
CA ASP A 5 -15.42 -7.32 -15.42
C ASP A 5 -14.51 -6.14 -15.06
N ARG A 6 -14.60 -5.74 -13.78
CA ARG A 6 -13.79 -4.68 -13.21
C ARG A 6 -12.54 -5.32 -12.57
N LEU A 7 -11.46 -5.31 -13.34
CA LEU A 7 -10.08 -5.11 -12.89
C LEU A 7 -9.66 -5.89 -11.62
N GLN A 8 -9.36 -7.17 -11.78
CA GLN A 8 -8.32 -7.81 -10.97
C GLN A 8 -6.96 -7.23 -11.39
N ALA A 9 -6.56 -6.12 -10.77
CA ALA A 9 -5.21 -5.60 -10.87
C ALA A 9 -4.31 -6.33 -9.87
N GLY A 10 -3.33 -7.06 -10.40
CA GLY A 10 -2.41 -7.94 -9.68
C GLY A 10 -1.63 -7.29 -8.54
N GLY A 11 -1.59 -8.05 -7.44
CA GLY A 11 -0.77 -7.93 -6.25
C GLY A 11 -1.38 -8.90 -5.24
N GLY A 12 -0.70 -10.00 -4.91
CA GLY A 12 -1.21 -11.09 -4.06
C GLY A 12 -1.45 -10.68 -2.60
N GLY A 13 -2.32 -9.70 -2.36
CA GLY A 13 -2.78 -9.28 -1.04
C GLY A 13 -4.07 -9.99 -0.67
N LEU A 14 -4.21 -10.29 0.62
CA LEU A 14 -5.45 -10.83 1.19
C LEU A 14 -6.61 -9.87 0.91
N THR A 15 -7.77 -10.42 0.56
CA THR A 15 -9.01 -9.64 0.44
C THR A 15 -9.53 -9.23 1.82
N SER A 16 -10.41 -8.22 1.88
CA SER A 16 -10.88 -7.63 3.15
C SER A 16 -11.49 -8.65 4.12
N HIS A 17 -12.34 -9.55 3.63
CA HIS A 17 -12.95 -10.60 4.44
C HIS A 17 -11.93 -11.65 4.93
N GLU A 18 -10.86 -11.90 4.18
CA GLU A 18 -9.77 -12.80 4.60
C GLU A 18 -8.92 -12.17 5.70
N VAL A 19 -8.60 -10.88 5.59
CA VAL A 19 -7.93 -10.12 6.66
C VAL A 19 -8.74 -10.18 7.95
N LEU A 20 -10.06 -10.00 7.85
CA LEU A 20 -10.96 -10.08 9.01
C LEU A 20 -11.03 -11.50 9.57
N ARG A 21 -11.17 -12.52 8.72
CA ARG A 21 -11.17 -13.93 9.11
C ARG A 21 -9.90 -14.29 9.88
N ASP A 22 -8.73 -13.93 9.35
CA ASP A 22 -7.45 -14.23 9.98
C ASP A 22 -7.27 -13.49 11.30
N THR A 23 -7.76 -12.26 11.40
CA THR A 23 -7.73 -11.48 12.63
C THR A 23 -8.66 -12.06 13.70
N VAL A 24 -9.90 -12.38 13.33
CA VAL A 24 -10.91 -12.93 14.23
C VAL A 24 -10.51 -14.33 14.70
N ASN A 25 -9.99 -15.18 13.82
CA ASN A 25 -9.59 -16.55 14.17
C ASN A 25 -8.48 -16.62 15.23
N LYS A 26 -7.63 -15.59 15.35
CA LYS A 26 -6.56 -15.54 16.37
C LYS A 26 -7.10 -15.43 17.79
N VAL A 27 -8.25 -14.77 17.97
CA VAL A 27 -8.82 -14.44 19.29
C VAL A 27 -10.14 -15.20 19.54
N GLY A 28 -10.81 -15.60 18.47
CA GLY A 28 -12.09 -16.30 18.47
C GLY A 28 -13.29 -15.35 18.28
N THR A 29 -14.24 -15.76 17.44
CA THR A 29 -15.42 -14.97 17.06
C THR A 29 -16.24 -14.47 18.24
N LYS A 30 -16.39 -15.28 19.30
CA LYS A 30 -17.18 -14.91 20.49
C LYS A 30 -16.54 -13.74 21.24
N VAL A 31 -15.22 -13.78 21.42
CA VAL A 31 -14.47 -12.72 22.13
C VAL A 31 -14.58 -11.40 21.37
N VAL A 32 -14.39 -11.43 20.05
CA VAL A 32 -14.51 -10.25 19.20
C VAL A 32 -15.94 -9.69 19.21
N ALA A 33 -16.95 -10.55 19.17
CA ALA A 33 -18.35 -10.14 19.24
C ALA A 33 -18.68 -9.44 20.57
N ASP A 34 -18.23 -10.00 21.69
CA ASP A 34 -18.46 -9.47 23.02
C ASP A 34 -17.76 -8.11 23.23
N GLU A 35 -16.55 -7.94 22.69
CA GLU A 35 -15.77 -6.70 22.77
C GLU A 35 -16.42 -5.59 21.93
N LEU A 36 -16.79 -5.91 20.68
CA LEU A 36 -17.39 -4.95 19.76
C LEU A 36 -18.89 -4.72 20.01
N LYS A 37 -19.49 -5.42 20.99
CA LYS A 37 -20.94 -5.38 21.29
C LYS A 37 -21.81 -5.71 20.08
N LEU A 38 -21.39 -6.72 19.32
CA LEU A 38 -22.08 -7.20 18.11
C LEU A 38 -22.48 -8.67 18.26
N SER A 39 -23.37 -9.13 17.40
CA SER A 39 -23.73 -10.56 17.37
C SER A 39 -22.59 -11.38 16.73
N PRO A 40 -22.33 -12.62 17.21
CA PRO A 40 -21.37 -13.52 16.56
C PRO A 40 -21.69 -13.76 15.08
N ALA A 41 -22.98 -13.80 14.73
CA ALA A 41 -23.44 -13.93 13.35
C ALA A 41 -22.96 -12.77 12.46
N MET A 42 -22.95 -11.54 12.97
CA MET A 42 -22.41 -10.38 12.25
C MET A 42 -20.90 -10.51 12.01
N ILE A 43 -20.15 -10.92 13.04
CA ILE A 43 -18.70 -11.13 12.92
C ILE A 43 -18.39 -12.24 11.91
N TYR A 44 -19.13 -13.36 11.94
CA TYR A 44 -19.00 -14.41 10.92
C TYR A 44 -19.29 -13.87 9.52
N LYS A 45 -20.34 -13.06 9.37
CA LYS A 45 -20.69 -12.45 8.08
C LYS A 45 -19.56 -11.57 7.52
N TRP A 46 -18.86 -10.84 8.38
CA TRP A 46 -17.71 -10.03 7.96
C TRP A 46 -16.51 -10.84 7.46
N CYS A 47 -16.40 -12.10 7.89
CA CYS A 47 -15.31 -13.00 7.52
C CYS A 47 -15.58 -13.81 6.23
N GLN A 48 -16.75 -13.60 5.60
CA GLN A 48 -17.17 -14.30 4.39
C GLN A 48 -17.06 -13.36 3.16
N PRO A 49 -16.82 -13.92 1.97
CA PRO A 49 -16.85 -13.13 0.74
C PRO A 49 -18.23 -12.50 0.54
N SER A 50 -18.24 -11.22 0.20
CA SER A 50 -19.43 -10.48 -0.18
C SER A 50 -19.83 -10.81 -1.61
N TRP A 51 -20.86 -11.63 -1.80
CA TRP A 51 -21.44 -11.90 -3.11
C TRP A 51 -22.62 -10.94 -3.37
N GLY A 52 -22.53 -10.09 -4.39
CA GLY A 52 -23.64 -9.25 -4.88
C GLY A 52 -23.74 -7.83 -4.28
N GLU A 53 -24.82 -7.12 -4.64
CA GLU A 53 -25.19 -5.81 -4.07
C GLU A 53 -25.62 -5.97 -2.62
N LEU A 54 -24.65 -6.07 -1.71
CA LEU A 54 -24.91 -6.02 -0.28
C LEU A 54 -25.55 -4.68 0.09
N SER A 55 -26.60 -4.74 0.90
CA SER A 55 -27.14 -3.55 1.55
C SER A 55 -26.07 -2.92 2.43
N SER A 56 -26.11 -1.59 2.62
CA SER A 56 -25.11 -0.84 3.42
C SER A 56 -24.85 -1.46 4.80
N GLY A 57 -25.85 -2.10 5.40
CA GLY A 57 -25.81 -2.82 6.68
C GLY A 57 -24.97 -4.10 6.70
N GLU A 58 -24.62 -4.66 5.54
CA GLU A 58 -24.02 -5.99 5.42
C GLU A 58 -22.55 -5.99 4.99
N ARG A 59 -22.02 -4.84 4.56
CA ARG A 59 -20.59 -4.68 4.26
C ARG A 59 -19.76 -4.74 5.54
N ASN A 60 -18.61 -5.41 5.45
CA ASN A 60 -17.64 -5.47 6.54
C ASN A 60 -17.00 -4.07 6.76
N PRO A 61 -16.43 -3.81 7.95
CA PRO A 61 -15.93 -2.47 8.30
C PRO A 61 -14.79 -1.99 7.38
N LEU A 62 -13.93 -2.88 6.88
CA LEU A 62 -12.85 -2.51 5.97
C LEU A 62 -13.39 -2.02 4.63
N ASP A 63 -14.35 -2.74 4.06
CA ASP A 63 -15.01 -2.36 2.80
C ASP A 63 -15.77 -1.04 2.93
N ARG A 64 -16.37 -0.77 4.10
CA ARG A 64 -17.05 0.50 4.37
C ARG A 64 -16.07 1.68 4.40
N ILE A 65 -14.91 1.51 5.05
CA ILE A 65 -13.87 2.54 5.09
C ILE A 65 -13.32 2.78 3.68
N LEU A 66 -13.08 1.72 2.90
CA LEU A 66 -12.63 1.84 1.52
C LEU A 66 -13.65 2.60 0.67
N ALA A 67 -14.93 2.20 0.72
CA ALA A 67 -15.99 2.87 -0.01
C ALA A 67 -16.18 4.35 0.41
N LEU A 68 -15.97 4.66 1.70
CA LEU A 68 -15.98 6.04 2.20
C LEU A 68 -14.84 6.86 1.61
N CYS A 69 -13.63 6.30 1.57
CA CYS A 69 -12.47 6.95 0.97
C CYS A 69 -12.67 7.23 -0.53
N GLU A 70 -13.25 6.28 -1.26
CA GLU A 70 -13.58 6.42 -2.68
C GLU A 70 -14.65 7.51 -2.90
N ALA A 71 -15.75 7.45 -2.16
CA ALA A 71 -16.85 8.41 -2.29
C ALA A 71 -16.44 9.84 -1.91
N ALA A 72 -15.55 9.99 -0.93
CA ALA A 72 -15.06 11.29 -0.48
C ALA A 72 -13.78 11.75 -1.20
N CYS A 73 -13.23 10.93 -2.11
CA CYS A 73 -11.91 11.14 -2.73
C CYS A 73 -10.82 11.49 -1.68
N SER A 74 -10.82 10.81 -0.53
CA SER A 74 -9.98 11.19 0.62
C SER A 74 -9.46 10.00 1.42
N ASP A 75 -8.14 9.94 1.62
CA ASP A 75 -7.48 8.93 2.47
C ASP A 75 -7.51 9.25 3.97
N LYS A 76 -8.15 10.36 4.38
CA LYS A 76 -8.14 10.79 5.79
C LYS A 76 -8.56 9.69 6.77
N PRO A 77 -9.62 8.88 6.50
CA PRO A 77 -9.99 7.78 7.40
C PRO A 77 -8.89 6.74 7.59
N VAL A 78 -8.20 6.34 6.51
CA VAL A 78 -7.11 5.35 6.56
C VAL A 78 -5.92 5.92 7.33
N LYS A 79 -5.54 7.17 7.06
CA LYS A 79 -4.45 7.86 7.77
C LYS A 79 -4.72 7.90 9.28
N TRP A 80 -5.94 8.28 9.67
CA TRP A 80 -6.34 8.32 11.06
C TRP A 80 -6.24 6.95 11.74
N LEU A 81 -6.69 5.87 11.07
CA LEU A 81 -6.59 4.50 11.61
C LEU A 81 -5.12 4.06 11.82
N CYS A 82 -4.22 4.41 10.91
CA CYS A 82 -2.80 4.15 11.09
C CYS A 82 -2.24 4.91 12.29
N GLU A 83 -2.59 6.18 12.45
CA GLU A 83 -2.16 7.02 13.57
C GLU A 83 -2.63 6.46 14.93
N GLN A 84 -3.84 5.89 15.01
CA GLN A 84 -4.33 5.24 16.24
C GLN A 84 -3.49 4.03 16.68
N ARG A 85 -2.62 3.52 15.81
CA ARG A 85 -1.70 2.41 16.07
C ARG A 85 -0.23 2.84 16.03
N ASN A 86 0.05 4.14 16.15
CA ASN A 86 1.38 4.74 15.98
C ASN A 86 2.04 4.38 14.64
N GLY A 87 1.23 4.06 13.64
CA GLY A 87 1.66 3.77 12.27
C GLY A 87 1.51 4.98 11.36
N VAL A 88 2.02 4.86 10.13
CA VAL A 88 1.84 5.86 9.09
C VAL A 88 1.36 5.20 7.82
N PHE A 89 0.36 5.80 7.17
CA PHE A 89 -0.08 5.37 5.85
C PHE A 89 0.80 6.00 4.77
N VAL A 90 1.56 5.16 4.08
CA VAL A 90 2.33 5.56 2.89
C VAL A 90 1.53 5.13 1.67
N ARG A 91 1.02 6.10 0.91
CA ARG A 91 0.32 5.81 -0.34
C ARG A 91 1.34 5.26 -1.34
N ASN A 92 1.10 4.04 -1.82
CA ASN A 92 1.84 3.49 -2.93
C ASN A 92 1.66 4.38 -4.15
N VAL A 93 2.76 4.67 -4.81
CA VAL A 93 2.72 5.45 -6.03
C VAL A 93 2.41 4.47 -7.16
N ALA A 94 1.41 4.78 -7.99
CA ALA A 94 1.23 4.07 -9.24
C ALA A 94 2.56 4.12 -9.99
N LEU A 95 3.12 2.94 -10.29
CA LEU A 95 4.25 2.85 -11.19
C LEU A 95 3.67 3.16 -12.57
N GLU A 96 3.69 4.44 -12.97
CA GLU A 96 3.63 4.78 -14.39
C GLU A 96 4.90 4.22 -15.01
N PHE A 97 4.78 2.98 -15.52
CA PHE A 97 5.83 2.34 -16.28
C PHE A 97 5.88 3.01 -17.65
N ASP A 98 6.69 4.05 -17.78
CA ASP A 98 7.31 4.37 -19.06
C ASP A 98 8.33 3.28 -19.37
N GLY A 99 7.84 2.13 -19.85
CA GLY A 99 8.47 1.22 -20.82
C GLY A 99 9.94 0.84 -20.76
N GLU A 100 10.70 1.02 -19.67
CA GLU A 100 12.15 0.78 -19.67
C GLU A 100 12.58 -0.30 -18.66
N PRO A 101 12.84 -1.55 -19.12
CA PRO A 101 13.27 -2.65 -18.28
C PRO A 101 14.77 -2.59 -17.97
N ALA A 102 15.16 -3.15 -16.81
CA ALA A 102 16.52 -3.27 -16.26
C ALA A 102 17.20 -2.00 -15.68
N ALA A 103 17.08 -0.81 -16.29
CA ALA A 103 17.64 0.43 -15.72
C ALA A 103 16.83 1.01 -14.53
N SER A 104 15.81 0.28 -14.07
CA SER A 104 14.85 0.69 -13.05
C SER A 104 15.42 0.57 -11.62
N HIS A 105 16.26 -0.43 -11.33
CA HIS A 105 16.72 -0.73 -9.96
C HIS A 105 17.78 0.24 -9.48
N LEU A 106 18.83 0.45 -10.29
CA LEU A 106 19.88 1.41 -9.94
C LEU A 106 19.30 2.81 -9.80
N ARG A 107 18.35 3.21 -10.67
CA ARG A 107 17.64 4.49 -10.58
C ARG A 107 16.75 4.57 -9.33
N ALA A 108 16.03 3.51 -8.98
CA ALA A 108 15.24 3.46 -7.75
C ALA A 108 16.11 3.53 -6.50
N THR A 109 17.23 2.80 -6.45
CA THR A 109 18.21 2.87 -5.37
C THR A 109 18.85 4.26 -5.27
N GLN A 110 19.26 4.85 -6.40
CA GLN A 110 19.77 6.23 -6.46
C GLN A 110 18.72 7.23 -5.97
N ARG A 111 17.43 7.00 -6.27
CA ARG A 111 16.34 7.82 -5.76
C ARG A 111 16.23 7.70 -4.24
N ILE A 112 16.28 6.50 -3.67
CA ILE A 112 16.26 6.31 -2.20
C ILE A 112 17.42 7.08 -1.55
N VAL A 113 18.63 6.96 -2.09
CA VAL A 113 19.81 7.67 -1.57
C VAL A 113 19.62 9.18 -1.65
N LYS A 114 19.06 9.67 -2.76
CA LYS A 114 18.76 11.10 -2.94
C LYS A 114 17.75 11.62 -1.91
N GLU A 115 16.60 10.97 -1.77
CA GLU A 115 15.57 11.34 -0.79
C GLU A 115 16.11 11.30 0.64
N PHE A 116 16.95 10.30 0.96
CA PHE A 116 17.57 10.21 2.28
C PHE A 116 18.57 11.34 2.52
N SER A 117 19.31 11.75 1.48
CA SER A 117 20.23 12.88 1.55
C SER A 117 19.48 14.20 1.75
N GLU A 118 18.32 14.37 1.11
CA GLU A 118 17.43 15.52 1.30
C GLU A 118 16.91 15.57 2.75
N LEU A 119 16.43 14.44 3.29
CA LEU A 119 16.03 14.33 4.70
C LEU A 119 17.17 14.68 5.67
N LEU A 120 18.39 14.20 5.41
CA LEU A 120 19.56 14.53 6.24
C LEU A 120 19.87 16.04 6.19
N GLY A 121 19.71 16.68 5.03
CA GLY A 121 19.85 18.13 4.88
C GLY A 121 18.84 18.89 5.74
N THR A 122 17.56 18.52 5.64
CA THR A 122 16.49 19.15 6.44
C THR A 122 16.67 18.91 7.92
N LEU A 123 17.13 17.74 8.35
CA LEU A 123 17.49 17.48 9.75
C LEU A 123 18.63 18.38 10.22
N ALA A 124 19.71 18.50 9.43
CA ALA A 124 20.85 19.34 9.78
C ALA A 124 20.46 20.82 9.91
N GLU A 125 19.65 21.33 8.98
CA GLU A 125 19.09 22.68 9.03
C GLU A 125 18.22 22.87 10.29
N SER A 126 17.31 21.93 10.55
CA SER A 126 16.40 21.98 11.71
C SER A 126 17.14 21.98 13.05
N TYR A 127 18.27 21.29 13.16
CA TYR A 127 19.11 21.27 14.37
C TYR A 127 19.99 22.52 14.51
N SER A 128 20.24 23.25 13.43
CA SER A 128 20.99 24.51 13.46
C SER A 128 20.13 25.72 13.87
N GLU A 129 18.81 25.54 13.97
CA GLU A 129 17.89 26.56 14.49
C GLU A 129 18.16 26.85 15.97
N GLU A 130 18.34 28.12 16.35
CA GLU A 130 18.63 28.53 17.74
C GLU A 130 17.57 28.08 18.76
N GLN A 131 16.34 27.85 18.30
CA GLN A 131 15.19 27.49 19.14
C GLN A 131 14.92 25.98 19.18
N GLY A 132 15.77 25.17 18.55
CA GLY A 132 15.53 23.74 18.33
C GLY A 132 14.49 23.50 17.23
N VAL A 133 14.09 22.23 17.04
CA VAL A 133 13.20 21.83 15.93
C VAL A 133 11.82 22.46 16.09
N SER A 134 11.50 23.42 15.23
CA SER A 134 10.17 24.05 15.20
C SER A 134 9.07 23.09 14.71
N PRO A 135 7.78 23.35 14.97
CA PRO A 135 6.68 22.56 14.41
C PRO A 135 6.67 22.54 12.87
N GLY A 136 7.12 23.62 12.23
CA GLY A 136 7.26 23.69 10.76
C GLY A 136 8.37 22.77 10.27
N SER A 137 9.52 22.80 10.93
CA SER A 137 10.69 21.96 10.63
C SER A 137 10.36 20.48 10.87
N ALA A 138 9.63 20.16 11.95
CA ALA A 138 9.12 18.81 12.20
C ALA A 138 8.16 18.32 11.11
N ALA A 139 7.33 19.20 10.55
CA ALA A 139 6.44 18.86 9.44
C ALA A 139 7.24 18.62 8.13
N CYS A 140 8.29 19.39 7.87
CA CYS A 140 9.21 19.16 6.74
C CYS A 140 9.94 17.82 6.88
N ILE A 141 10.57 17.56 8.04
CA ILE A 141 11.21 16.27 8.35
C ILE A 141 10.24 15.11 8.12
N ARG A 142 8.98 15.27 8.57
CA ARG A 142 7.95 14.25 8.37
C ARG A 142 7.69 14.01 6.88
N ARG A 143 7.52 15.08 6.09
CA ARG A 143 7.28 14.97 4.64
C ARG A 143 8.43 14.24 3.96
N ASP A 144 9.67 14.65 4.21
CA ASP A 144 10.83 14.08 3.53
C ASP A 144 11.05 12.61 3.94
N TRP A 145 10.74 12.26 5.20
CA TRP A 145 10.68 10.85 5.63
C TRP A 145 9.61 10.03 4.91
N GLU A 146 8.43 10.60 4.66
CA GLU A 146 7.41 9.92 3.85
C GLU A 146 7.90 9.66 2.42
N ASP A 147 8.69 10.57 1.84
CA ASP A 147 9.22 10.43 0.48
C ASP A 147 10.29 9.33 0.39
N VAL A 148 11.18 9.21 1.39
CA VAL A 148 12.12 8.08 1.54
C VAL A 148 11.36 6.75 1.58
N LYS A 149 10.31 6.65 2.41
CA LYS A 149 9.51 5.42 2.52
C LYS A 149 8.81 5.07 1.21
N ARG A 150 8.28 6.05 0.48
CA ARG A 150 7.67 5.83 -0.84
C ARG A 150 8.69 5.30 -1.85
N ALA A 151 9.89 5.88 -1.87
CA ALA A 151 10.94 5.44 -2.79
C ALA A 151 11.36 3.99 -2.50
N ALA A 152 11.50 3.62 -1.23
CA ALA A 152 11.81 2.26 -0.81
C ALA A 152 10.69 1.25 -1.16
N GLU A 153 9.44 1.59 -0.87
CA GLU A 153 8.28 0.72 -1.16
C GLU A 153 8.12 0.46 -2.68
N ARG A 154 8.39 1.47 -3.52
CA ARG A 154 8.41 1.28 -4.99
C ARG A 154 9.44 0.22 -5.41
N LEU A 155 10.65 0.28 -4.84
CA LEU A 155 11.70 -0.69 -5.15
C LEU A 155 11.30 -2.10 -4.71
N VAL A 156 10.76 -2.26 -3.49
CA VAL A 156 10.30 -3.56 -2.97
C VAL A 156 9.23 -4.16 -3.89
N ARG A 157 8.24 -3.37 -4.31
CA ARG A 157 7.19 -3.84 -5.22
C ARG A 157 7.69 -4.21 -6.61
N ALA A 158 8.67 -3.48 -7.14
CA ALA A 158 9.31 -3.86 -8.41
C ALA A 158 10.00 -5.23 -8.28
N CYS A 159 10.63 -5.50 -7.14
CA CYS A 159 11.19 -6.81 -6.84
C CYS A 159 10.12 -7.90 -6.70
N GLU A 160 9.02 -7.64 -6.01
CA GLU A 160 7.92 -8.61 -5.82
C GLU A 160 7.22 -9.00 -7.12
N ARG A 161 7.12 -8.08 -8.10
CA ARG A 161 6.48 -8.32 -9.39
C ARG A 161 7.30 -9.17 -10.36
N GLY A 162 8.58 -9.36 -10.08
CA GLY A 162 9.45 -10.14 -10.95
C GLY A 162 9.79 -9.44 -12.27
N ASP A 163 9.78 -8.09 -12.31
CA ASP A 163 10.14 -7.25 -13.48
C ASP A 163 11.65 -7.33 -13.85
N PHE A 164 12.26 -8.51 -13.69
CA PHE A 164 13.69 -8.80 -13.84
C PHE A 164 14.08 -9.39 -15.21
N SER A 165 13.13 -9.70 -16.09
CA SER A 165 13.45 -10.35 -17.36
C SER A 165 13.84 -9.34 -18.44
N GLY A 166 15.02 -8.75 -18.29
CA GLY A 166 15.82 -8.22 -19.38
C GLY A 166 16.70 -9.32 -19.99
N GLU A 167 16.17 -10.50 -20.31
CA GLU A 167 16.90 -11.51 -21.09
C GLU A 167 15.99 -12.65 -21.61
N ARG A 168 15.55 -12.52 -22.88
CA ARG A 168 15.51 -13.56 -23.92
C ARG A 168 14.68 -13.11 -25.13
N ALA A 169 15.36 -12.71 -26.22
CA ALA A 169 15.08 -13.12 -27.60
C ALA A 169 15.98 -12.33 -28.57
N GLY A 170 17.16 -12.87 -28.89
CA GLY A 170 18.05 -12.26 -29.88
C GLY A 170 19.30 -13.10 -30.14
N GLY A 171 19.15 -14.23 -30.81
CA GLY A 171 20.26 -15.16 -31.07
C GLY A 171 19.93 -16.20 -32.14
N ASN A 172 19.60 -15.71 -33.33
CA ASN A 172 19.45 -16.39 -34.61
C ASN A 172 20.45 -17.55 -34.84
N GLY A 173 19.99 -18.80 -34.73
CA GLY A 173 20.67 -19.99 -35.27
C GLY A 173 20.41 -20.07 -36.78
N ARG A 174 21.30 -19.48 -37.57
CA ARG A 174 21.30 -19.62 -39.04
C ARG A 174 21.57 -21.07 -39.44
N ARG A 175 20.74 -21.54 -40.39
CA ARG A 175 21.05 -22.57 -41.41
C ARG A 175 22.53 -22.53 -41.82
N GLY A 176 23.18 -23.69 -41.77
CA GLY A 176 24.32 -24.03 -42.60
C GLY A 176 23.92 -25.23 -43.44
N ASP A 177 23.72 -25.00 -44.74
CA ASP A 177 23.76 -26.02 -45.78
C ASP A 177 25.15 -26.68 -45.79
N VAL A 178 25.21 -28.02 -45.79
CA VAL A 178 25.93 -28.89 -46.74
C VAL A 178 25.21 -30.23 -46.79
#